data_AF-A0A150TDN8-F1
#
_entry.id   AF-A0A150TDN8-F1
#
_cell.length_a   1.000
_cell.length_b   1.000
_cell.length_c   1.000
_cell.angle_alpha   90.00
_cell.angle_beta   90.00
_cell.angle_gamma   90.00
#
_symmetry.space_group_name_H-M   'P 1'
#
loop_
_entity.id
_entity.type
_entity.pdbx_description
1 polymer ?
#
loop_
_entity_poly.entity_id
_entity_poly.type
_entity_poly.pdbx_seq_one_letter_code
_entity_poly.pdbx_strand_id
1 'polypeptide(L)'
;MQVKDLHMLAANCRSFRRHFDAYKTILGSSTIDCEIVLDIHSVAQGQSALCAAIIRISEGATYQDAMSDPLAIAAADDAYATRNEYGDLGNLNDLVKNPECKARMRPQ
;
A
#
# COMPACT_ATOMS: atom_id res chain seq x y z
N MET A 1 -1.40 20.24 2.72
CA MET A 1 -1.73 18.97 3.41
C MET A 1 -1.57 19.22 4.89
N GLN A 2 -2.57 18.88 5.72
CA GLN A 2 -2.45 19.12 7.16
C GLN A 2 -1.60 18.03 7.79
N VAL A 3 -0.93 18.33 8.92
CA VAL A 3 -0.11 17.36 9.67
C VAL A 3 -0.88 16.08 10.00
N LYS A 4 -2.18 16.19 10.32
CA LYS A 4 -3.05 15.03 10.58
C LYS A 4 -3.19 14.09 9.37
N ASP A 5 -3.24 14.63 8.16
CA ASP A 5 -3.34 13.83 6.94
C ASP A 5 -2.06 13.03 6.72
N LEU A 6 -0.91 13.68 6.97
CA LEU A 6 0.41 13.06 6.85
C LEU A 6 0.62 11.93 7.86
N HIS A 7 0.18 12.10 9.11
CA HIS A 7 0.22 11.05 10.13
C HIS A 7 -0.59 9.81 9.72
N MET A 8 -1.80 10.05 9.18
CA MET A 8 -2.66 8.96 8.72
C MET A 8 -2.02 8.23 7.53
N LEU A 9 -1.43 8.96 6.58
CA LEU A 9 -0.69 8.37 5.46
C LEU A 9 0.49 7.51 5.95
N ALA A 10 1.30 8.05 6.86
CA ALA A 10 2.46 7.36 7.42
C ALA A 10 2.09 6.05 8.13
N ALA A 11 1.05 6.09 8.97
CA ALA A 11 0.57 4.91 9.69
C ALA A 11 0.08 3.81 8.73
N ASN A 12 -0.59 4.19 7.64
CA ASN A 12 -1.05 3.24 6.64
C ASN A 12 0.10 2.60 5.86
N CYS A 13 1.10 3.37 5.39
CA CYS A 13 2.24 2.76 4.70
C CYS A 13 3.06 1.85 5.64
N ARG A 14 3.26 2.27 6.89
CA ARG A 14 3.95 1.42 7.89
C ARG A 14 3.18 0.14 8.17
N SER A 15 1.86 0.22 8.31
CA SER A 15 1.00 -0.95 8.49
C SER A 15 1.10 -1.88 7.29
N PHE A 16 1.04 -1.33 6.08
CA PHE A 16 1.17 -2.10 4.83
C PHE A 16 2.47 -2.87 4.78
N ARG A 17 3.60 -2.18 4.99
CA ARG A 17 4.94 -2.79 5.00
C ARG A 17 5.02 -3.96 5.98
N ARG A 18 4.49 -3.79 7.20
CA ARG A 18 4.52 -4.83 8.24
C ARG A 18 3.69 -6.07 7.90
N HIS A 19 2.60 -5.90 7.16
CA HIS A 19 1.65 -6.98 6.86
C HIS A 19 1.78 -7.49 5.42
N PHE A 20 2.70 -6.96 4.62
CA PHE A 20 2.77 -7.25 3.19
C PHE A 20 2.94 -8.74 2.90
N ASP A 21 3.82 -9.43 3.62
CA ASP A 21 3.99 -10.88 3.46
C ASP A 21 2.72 -11.66 3.79
N ALA A 22 1.99 -11.27 4.84
CA ALA A 22 0.70 -11.89 5.17
C ALA A 22 -0.34 -11.64 4.09
N TYR A 23 -0.41 -10.41 3.54
CA TYR A 23 -1.26 -10.10 2.38
C TYR A 23 -0.88 -10.98 1.19
N LYS A 24 0.40 -11.08 0.86
CA LYS A 24 0.90 -11.90 -0.23
C LYS A 24 0.53 -13.38 -0.06
N THR A 25 0.62 -13.92 1.15
CA THR A 25 0.18 -15.29 1.47
C THR A 25 -1.32 -15.46 1.25
N ILE A 26 -2.15 -14.53 1.73
CA ILE A 26 -3.60 -14.62 1.60
C ILE A 26 -4.03 -14.49 0.13
N LEU A 27 -3.56 -13.45 -0.56
CA LEU A 27 -3.88 -13.18 -1.97
C LEU A 27 -3.38 -14.31 -2.89
N GLY A 28 -2.23 -14.90 -2.54
CA GLY A 28 -1.63 -16.01 -3.26
C GLY A 28 -2.29 -17.37 -3.04
N SER A 29 -3.23 -17.48 -2.09
CA SER A 29 -3.86 -18.76 -1.76
C SER A 29 -4.97 -19.13 -2.74
N SER A 30 -5.02 -20.41 -3.12
CA SER A 30 -6.13 -20.99 -3.90
C SER A 30 -7.22 -21.61 -3.02
N THR A 31 -7.02 -21.70 -1.70
CA THR A 31 -7.93 -22.38 -0.78
C THR A 31 -8.68 -21.45 0.16
N ILE A 32 -8.28 -20.18 0.23
CA ILE A 32 -8.99 -19.17 1.01
C ILE A 32 -10.21 -18.70 0.22
N ASP A 33 -11.32 -18.51 0.93
CA ASP A 33 -12.56 -18.01 0.36
C ASP A 33 -12.38 -16.65 -0.34
N CYS A 34 -13.05 -16.48 -1.48
CA CYS A 34 -12.87 -15.28 -2.28
C CYS A 34 -13.35 -14.00 -1.60
N GLU A 35 -14.33 -14.04 -0.68
CA GLU A 35 -14.73 -12.84 0.07
C GLU A 35 -13.58 -12.34 0.93
N ILE A 36 -12.89 -13.24 1.64
CA ILE A 36 -11.71 -12.91 2.45
C ILE A 36 -10.58 -12.38 1.57
N VAL A 37 -10.32 -13.02 0.42
CA VAL A 37 -9.27 -12.58 -0.52
C VAL A 37 -9.58 -11.17 -1.04
N LEU A 38 -10.82 -10.89 -1.41
CA LEU A 38 -11.24 -9.58 -1.95
C LEU A 38 -11.21 -8.48 -0.88
N ASP A 39 -11.61 -8.77 0.35
CA ASP A 39 -11.53 -7.83 1.47
C ASP A 39 -10.08 -7.45 1.79
N ILE A 40 -9.20 -8.46 1.89
CA ILE A 40 -7.77 -8.23 2.10
C ILE A 40 -7.14 -7.50 0.93
N HIS A 41 -7.52 -7.83 -0.30
CA HIS A 41 -7.07 -7.12 -1.49
C HIS A 41 -7.46 -5.64 -1.42
N SER A 42 -8.70 -5.32 -1.06
CA SER A 42 -9.20 -3.95 -0.93
C SER A 42 -8.40 -3.15 0.11
N VAL A 43 -8.19 -3.72 1.30
CA VAL A 43 -7.39 -3.11 2.37
C VAL A 43 -5.94 -2.87 1.92
N ALA A 44 -5.30 -3.89 1.36
CA ALA A 44 -3.91 -3.82 0.92
C ALA A 44 -3.75 -2.79 -0.22
N GLN A 45 -4.68 -2.77 -1.18
CA GLN A 45 -4.66 -1.82 -2.30
C GLN A 45 -4.83 -0.38 -1.81
N GLY A 46 -5.74 -0.15 -0.85
CA GLY A 46 -5.92 1.17 -0.24
C GLY A 46 -4.66 1.66 0.45
N GLN A 47 -4.04 0.83 1.30
CA GLN A 47 -2.81 1.23 1.99
C GLN A 47 -1.63 1.41 1.02
N SER A 48 -1.50 0.56 0.01
CA SER A 48 -0.50 0.70 -1.05
C SER A 48 -0.62 2.04 -1.78
N ALA A 49 -1.84 2.42 -2.18
CA ALA A 49 -2.10 3.69 -2.86
C ALA A 49 -1.69 4.90 -1.99
N LEU A 50 -1.92 4.84 -0.67
CA LEU A 50 -1.47 5.88 0.26
C LEU A 50 0.06 5.93 0.36
N CYS A 51 0.71 4.77 0.37
CA CYS A 51 2.16 4.70 0.36
C CYS A 51 2.76 5.28 -0.94
N ALA A 52 2.19 4.95 -2.10
CA ALA A 52 2.57 5.54 -3.38
C ALA A 52 2.32 7.06 -3.41
N ALA A 53 1.25 7.55 -2.76
CA ALA A 53 1.00 8.99 -2.65
C ALA A 53 2.10 9.70 -1.86
N ILE A 54 2.58 9.13 -0.74
CA ILE A 54 3.71 9.67 0.03
C ILE A 54 4.94 9.83 -0.86
N ILE A 55 5.27 8.82 -1.66
CA ILE A 55 6.42 8.86 -2.58
C ILE A 55 6.24 9.99 -3.60
N ARG A 56 5.08 10.08 -4.26
CA ARG A 56 4.80 11.16 -5.23
C ARG A 56 4.90 12.55 -4.62
N ILE A 57 4.39 12.71 -3.41
CA ILE A 57 4.50 13.97 -2.64
C ILE A 57 5.98 14.27 -2.37
N SER A 58 6.75 13.24 -2.02
CA SER A 58 8.17 13.36 -1.67
C SER A 58 9.06 13.69 -2.86
N GLU A 59 8.72 13.19 -4.04
CA GLU A 59 9.43 13.49 -5.29
C GLU A 59 9.01 14.86 -5.89
N GLY A 60 7.98 15.51 -5.35
CA GLY A 60 7.46 16.80 -5.80
C GLY A 60 8.13 18.02 -5.16
N ALA A 61 7.99 19.19 -5.80
CA ALA A 61 8.56 20.48 -5.34
C ALA A 61 8.05 20.95 -3.96
N THR A 62 6.92 20.44 -3.49
CA THR A 62 6.32 20.72 -2.18
C THR A 62 6.98 19.96 -1.01
N TYR A 63 7.92 19.06 -1.29
CA TYR A 63 8.57 18.24 -0.27
C TYR A 63 9.61 18.99 0.57
N GLN A 64 10.31 19.98 0.01
CA GLN A 64 11.34 20.72 0.76
C GLN A 64 10.75 21.44 1.99
N ASP A 65 9.51 21.90 1.91
CA ASP A 65 8.80 22.50 3.06
C ASP A 65 8.33 21.43 4.06
N ALA A 66 7.93 20.25 3.60
CA ALA A 66 7.45 19.14 4.43
C ALA A 66 8.59 18.41 5.19
N MET A 67 9.82 18.45 4.68
CA MET A 67 11.01 17.81 5.26
C MET A 67 11.55 18.46 6.55
N SER A 68 10.85 19.46 7.08
CA SER A 68 11.10 19.99 8.42
C SER A 68 10.36 19.20 9.52
N ASP A 69 9.38 18.36 9.16
CA ASP A 69 8.66 17.49 10.09
C ASP A 69 9.33 16.09 10.16
N PRO A 70 9.86 15.67 11.32
CA PRO A 70 10.43 14.34 11.51
C PRO A 70 9.49 13.19 11.14
N LEU A 71 8.18 13.40 11.24
CA LEU A 71 7.18 12.39 10.90
C LEU A 71 6.97 12.29 9.40
N ALA A 72 7.14 13.39 8.65
CA ALA A 72 7.17 13.37 7.19
C ALA A 72 8.35 12.56 6.67
N ILE A 73 9.53 12.79 7.27
CA ILE A 73 10.77 12.05 6.94
C ILE A 73 10.55 10.56 7.18
N ALA A 74 10.09 10.18 8.37
CA ALA A 74 9.88 8.77 8.71
C ALA A 74 8.84 8.09 7.80
N ALA A 75 7.79 8.82 7.38
CA ALA A 75 6.79 8.32 6.45
C ALA A 75 7.38 8.06 5.05
N ALA A 76 8.20 8.99 4.56
CA ALA A 76 8.90 8.85 3.30
C ALA A 76 9.88 7.67 3.34
N ASP A 77 10.67 7.55 4.40
CA ASP A 77 11.61 6.43 4.59
C ASP A 77 10.88 5.08 4.58
N ASP A 78 9.78 4.96 5.32
CA ASP A 78 8.94 3.75 5.30
C ASP A 78 8.40 3.46 3.90
N ALA A 79 7.98 4.48 3.16
CA ALA A 79 7.43 4.33 1.82
C ALA A 79 8.48 3.92 0.80
N TYR A 80 9.66 4.56 0.81
CA TYR A 80 10.78 4.18 -0.04
C TYR A 80 11.32 2.79 0.30
N ALA A 81 11.42 2.44 1.59
CA ALA A 81 11.80 1.09 1.99
C ALA A 81 10.83 0.04 1.42
N THR A 82 9.53 0.29 1.54
CA THR A 82 8.49 -0.58 0.99
C THR A 82 8.61 -0.72 -0.53
N ARG A 83 8.78 0.39 -1.27
CA ARG A 83 8.99 0.36 -2.73
C ARG A 83 10.26 -0.41 -3.12
N ASN A 84 11.35 -0.20 -2.38
CA ASN A 84 12.62 -0.85 -2.67
C ASN A 84 12.56 -2.36 -2.41
N GLU A 85 11.79 -2.78 -1.41
CA GLU A 85 11.65 -4.20 -1.04
C GLU A 85 10.69 -4.96 -1.97
N TYR A 86 9.57 -4.34 -2.36
CA TYR A 86 8.48 -5.04 -3.05
C TYR A 86 8.16 -4.52 -4.47
N GLY A 87 8.86 -3.48 -4.93
CA GLY A 87 8.66 -2.88 -6.26
C GLY A 87 7.57 -1.82 -6.30
N ASP A 88 7.07 -1.51 -7.50
CA ASP A 88 5.91 -0.63 -7.66
C ASP A 88 4.64 -1.37 -7.23
N LEU A 89 4.04 -0.90 -6.15
CA LEU A 89 2.90 -1.52 -5.47
C LEU A 89 1.55 -0.94 -5.94
N GLY A 90 1.55 -0.06 -6.94
CA GLY A 90 0.34 0.62 -7.40
C GLY A 90 -0.81 -0.30 -7.83
N ASN A 91 -0.54 -1.57 -8.13
CA ASN A 91 -1.53 -2.57 -8.48
C ASN A 91 -1.22 -3.94 -7.85
N LEU A 92 -2.05 -4.39 -6.91
CA LEU A 92 -1.88 -5.67 -6.23
C LEU A 92 -2.63 -6.84 -6.89
N ASN A 93 -3.30 -6.62 -8.03
CA ASN A 93 -4.08 -7.65 -8.73
C ASN A 93 -3.22 -8.88 -9.09
N ASP A 94 -1.93 -8.69 -9.35
CA ASP A 94 -1.01 -9.76 -9.71
C ASP A 94 -0.71 -10.71 -8.54
N LEU A 95 -0.95 -10.27 -7.30
CA LEU A 95 -0.82 -11.10 -6.11
C LEU A 95 -1.97 -12.10 -5.97
N VAL A 96 -3.16 -11.78 -6.50
CA VAL A 96 -4.32 -12.69 -6.45
C VAL A 96 -4.07 -13.87 -7.37
N LYS A 97 -3.91 -15.09 -6.83
CA LYS A 97 -3.65 -16.29 -7.65
C LYS A 97 -4.87 -17.16 -7.88
N ASN A 98 -5.91 -17.06 -7.05
CA ASN A 98 -7.16 -17.78 -7.25
C ASN A 98 -7.91 -17.24 -8.51
N PRO A 99 -8.19 -18.09 -9.53
CA PRO A 99 -8.90 -17.68 -10.75
C PRO A 99 -10.33 -17.19 -10.51
N GLU A 100 -11.05 -17.79 -9.56
CA GLU A 100 -12.43 -17.41 -9.24
C GLU A 100 -12.46 -16.00 -8.64
N CYS A 101 -11.53 -15.70 -7.73
CA CYS A 101 -11.44 -14.38 -7.13
C CYS A 101 -11.02 -13.33 -8.17
N LYS A 102 -10.08 -13.67 -9.06
CA LYS A 102 -9.71 -12.83 -10.21
C LYS A 102 -10.88 -12.52 -11.14
N ALA A 103 -11.77 -13.49 -11.40
CA ALA A 103 -12.96 -13.28 -12.20
C ALA A 103 -13.91 -12.27 -11.54
N ARG A 104 -14.04 -12.32 -10.21
CA ARG A 104 -14.86 -11.37 -9.41
C ARG A 104 -14.29 -9.94 -9.35
N MET A 105 -12.99 -9.76 -9.61
CA MET A 105 -12.34 -8.44 -9.61
C MET A 105 -12.53 -7.65 -10.91
N ARG A 106 -12.87 -8.31 -12.03
CA ARG A 106 -13.06 -7.61 -13.30
C ARG A 106 -14.37 -6.82 -13.29
N PRO A 107 -14.37 -5.53 -13.69
CA PRO A 107 -15.62 -4.83 -13.94
C PRO A 107 -16.40 -5.59 -15.02
N GLN A 108 -17.69 -5.81 -14.78
CA GLN A 108 -18.61 -6.41 -15.75
C GLN A 108 -18.67 -5.58 -17.04
#